data_AF-A0A2M8QDT3-F1
#
_entry.id   AF-A0A2M8QDT3-F1
#
_cell.length_a   1.000
_cell.length_b   1.000
_cell.length_c   1.000
_cell.angle_alpha   90.00
_cell.angle_beta   90.00
_cell.angle_gamma   90.00
#
_symmetry.space_group_name_H-M   'P 1'
#
loop_
_entity.id
_entity.type
_entity.pdbx_description
1 polymer ?
#
loop_
_entity_poly.entity_id
_entity_poly.type
_entity_poly.pdbx_seq_one_letter_code
_entity_poly.pdbx_strand_id
1 'polypeptide(L)'
;MPSQTTKKDLLARLRTIEGHVRGIQRMVEDDAYCIDVIHQVKAIQQALERFNAVLLSEHLNTCVATAIRSDDPRERERVVSELLQVFGAAGEARSARRAWGRGAGRRPGRT
;
A
#
# COMPACT_ATOMS: atom_id res chain seq x y z
N MET A 1 -10.67 1.36 -15.83
CA MET A 1 -9.23 1.44 -16.18
C MET A 1 -8.81 2.90 -16.17
N PRO A 2 -7.59 3.24 -15.69
CA PRO A 2 -7.19 4.63 -15.54
C PRO A 2 -7.12 5.36 -16.89
N SER A 3 -7.48 6.64 -16.90
CA SER A 3 -7.36 7.51 -18.08
C SER A 3 -5.92 7.55 -18.63
N GLN A 4 -5.75 7.91 -19.90
CA GLN A 4 -4.42 8.00 -20.54
C GLN A 4 -3.50 9.02 -19.85
N THR A 5 -4.05 10.11 -19.33
CA THR A 5 -3.30 11.12 -18.56
C THR A 5 -2.88 10.55 -17.21
N THR A 6 -3.81 9.94 -16.47
CA THR A 6 -3.52 9.30 -15.17
C THR A 6 -2.50 8.18 -15.32
N LYS A 7 -2.57 7.38 -16.40
CA LYS A 7 -1.59 6.34 -16.72
C LYS A 7 -0.18 6.91 -16.88
N LYS A 8 -0.01 8.03 -17.59
CA LYS A 8 1.30 8.69 -17.75
C LYS A 8 1.86 9.19 -16.41
N ASP A 9 1.02 9.80 -15.57
CA ASP A 9 1.43 10.28 -14.23
C ASP A 9 1.85 9.12 -13.32
N LEU A 10 1.05 8.05 -13.27
CA LEU A 10 1.35 6.84 -12.50
C LEU A 10 2.67 6.21 -12.93
N LEU A 11 2.92 6.11 -14.24
CA LEU A 11 4.19 5.59 -14.76
C LEU A 11 5.38 6.50 -14.39
N ALA A 12 5.22 7.82 -14.44
CA ALA A 12 6.26 8.75 -14.04
C ALA A 12 6.65 8.57 -12.56
N ARG A 13 5.65 8.44 -11.67
CA ARG A 13 5.86 8.16 -10.24
C ARG A 13 6.58 6.84 -10.00
N LEU A 14 6.21 5.79 -10.73
CA LEU A 14 6.88 4.49 -10.63
C LEU A 14 8.35 4.57 -11.04
N ARG A 15 8.69 5.31 -12.11
CA ARG A 15 10.10 5.53 -12.52
C ARG A 15 10.89 6.26 -11.44
N THR A 16 10.29 7.23 -10.75
CA THR A 16 10.93 7.91 -9.61
C THR A 16 11.19 6.94 -8.46
N ILE A 17 10.19 6.14 -8.09
CA ILE A 17 10.32 5.12 -7.03
C ILE A 17 11.42 4.12 -7.37
N GLU A 18 11.47 3.64 -8.61
CA GLU A 18 12.53 2.75 -9.11
C GLU A 18 13.92 3.37 -8.97
N GLY A 19 14.05 4.68 -9.25
CA GLY A 19 15.27 5.44 -9.02
C GLY A 19 15.70 5.46 -7.55
N HIS A 20 14.75 5.64 -6.62
CA HIS A 20 15.02 5.57 -5.18
C HIS A 20 15.45 4.17 -4.75
N VAL A 21 14.80 3.10 -5.25
CA VAL A 21 15.19 1.71 -4.95
C VAL A 21 16.64 1.46 -5.39
N ARG A 22 17.00 1.88 -6.61
CA ARG A 22 18.40 1.79 -7.09
C ARG A 22 19.36 2.61 -6.23
N GLY A 23 18.93 3.75 -5.72
CA GLY A 23 19.71 4.57 -4.80
C GLY A 23 20.03 3.83 -3.51
N ILE A 24 19.03 3.19 -2.91
CA ILE A 24 19.20 2.38 -1.69
C ILE A 24 20.13 1.20 -1.93
N GLN A 25 20.03 0.51 -3.08
CA GLN A 25 20.95 -0.58 -3.42
C GLN A 25 22.41 -0.12 -3.35
N ARG A 26 22.74 1.00 -4.00
CA ARG A 26 24.09 1.59 -3.94
C ARG A 26 24.50 1.98 -2.52
N MET A 27 23.60 2.59 -1.75
CA MET A 27 23.90 2.93 -0.36
C MET A 27 24.26 1.70 0.48
N VAL A 28 23.63 0.56 0.22
CA VAL A 28 23.94 -0.70 0.91
C VAL A 28 25.27 -1.29 0.42
N GLU A 29 25.54 -1.23 -0.89
CA GLU A 29 26.81 -1.65 -1.47
C GLU A 29 28.00 -0.82 -0.97
N ASP A 30 27.78 0.47 -0.70
CA ASP A 30 28.78 1.43 -0.24
C ASP A 30 28.90 1.50 1.30
N ASP A 31 28.30 0.55 2.04
CA ASP A 31 28.27 0.52 3.51
C ASP A 31 27.81 1.85 4.15
N ALA A 32 26.84 2.53 3.53
CA ALA A 32 26.32 3.80 4.00
C ALA A 32 25.66 3.68 5.39
N TYR A 33 25.64 4.80 6.12
CA TYR A 33 25.10 4.83 7.46
C TYR A 33 23.63 4.38 7.51
N CYS A 34 23.34 3.42 8.38
CA CYS A 34 22.05 2.73 8.43
C CYS A 34 20.84 3.68 8.57
N ILE A 35 20.99 4.79 9.29
CA ILE A 35 19.90 5.76 9.48
C ILE A 35 19.53 6.45 8.15
N ASP A 36 20.51 6.72 7.28
CA ASP A 36 20.25 7.35 5.98
C ASP A 36 19.54 6.38 5.04
N VAL A 37 19.93 5.10 5.06
CA VAL A 37 19.22 4.03 4.34
C VAL A 37 17.77 3.95 4.80
N ILE A 38 17.52 3.99 6.12
CA ILE A 38 16.16 3.97 6.68
C ILE A 38 15.36 5.20 6.22
N HIS A 39 15.96 6.39 6.20
CA HIS A 39 15.29 7.58 5.67
C HIS A 39 14.89 7.43 4.20
N GLN A 40 15.75 6.86 3.35
CA GLN A 40 15.41 6.60 1.95
C GLN A 40 14.29 5.56 1.81
N VAL A 41 14.29 4.50 2.62
CA VAL A 41 13.16 3.54 2.65
C VAL A 41 11.86 4.25 3.02
N LYS A 42 11.87 5.16 4.00
CA LYS A 42 10.69 5.96 4.36
C LYS A 42 10.22 6.85 3.22
N ALA A 43 11.13 7.46 2.46
CA ALA A 43 10.78 8.26 1.29
C ALA A 43 10.05 7.41 0.23
N ILE A 44 10.48 6.17 0.00
CA ILE A 44 9.80 5.23 -0.92
C ILE A 44 8.41 4.86 -0.41
N GLN A 45 8.26 4.56 0.89
CA GLN A 45 6.96 4.24 1.49
C GLN A 45 5.95 5.37 1.24
N GLN A 46 6.34 6.62 1.51
CA GLN A 46 5.50 7.79 1.26
C GLN A 46 5.21 8.00 -0.24
N ALA A 47 6.17 7.71 -1.12
CA ALA A 47 5.97 7.81 -2.56
C ALA A 47 4.93 6.77 -3.07
N LEU A 48 4.98 5.55 -2.54
CA LEU A 48 4.00 4.50 -2.82
C LEU A 48 2.62 4.85 -2.26
N GLU A 49 2.53 5.43 -1.07
CA GLU A 49 1.26 5.93 -0.51
C GLU A 49 0.63 6.98 -1.42
N ARG A 50 1.43 7.95 -1.90
CA ARG A 50 0.96 8.96 -2.87
C ARG A 50 0.52 8.34 -4.19
N PHE A 51 1.26 7.36 -4.70
CA PHE A 51 0.87 6.62 -5.91
C PHE A 51 -0.48 5.91 -5.72
N ASN A 52 -0.67 5.22 -4.59
CA ASN A 52 -1.91 4.53 -4.27
C ASN A 52 -3.09 5.49 -4.17
N ALA A 53 -2.90 6.67 -3.57
CA ALA A 53 -3.95 7.69 -3.46
C ALA A 53 -4.43 8.18 -4.84
N VAL A 54 -3.51 8.41 -5.78
CA VAL A 54 -3.85 8.81 -7.16
C VAL A 54 -4.62 7.70 -7.86
N LEU A 55 -4.14 6.46 -7.78
CA LEU A 55 -4.79 5.31 -8.42
C LEU A 55 -6.19 5.04 -7.83
N LEU A 56 -6.33 5.15 -6.50
CA LEU A 56 -7.62 5.00 -5.83
C LEU A 56 -8.60 6.08 -6.26
N SER A 57 -8.17 7.35 -6.27
CA SER A 57 -9.01 8.46 -6.72
C SER A 57 -9.55 8.24 -8.13
N GLU A 58 -8.68 7.79 -9.05
CA GLU A 58 -9.09 7.46 -10.42
C GLU A 58 -10.11 6.29 -10.45
N HIS A 59 -9.89 5.24 -9.65
CA HIS A 59 -10.80 4.10 -9.59
C HIS A 59 -12.20 4.51 -9.07
N LEU A 60 -12.24 5.36 -8.05
CA LEU A 60 -13.50 5.91 -7.50
C LEU A 60 -14.25 6.74 -8.55
N ASN A 61 -13.53 7.59 -9.29
CA ASN A 61 -14.12 8.46 -10.31
C ASN A 61 -14.51 7.75 -11.62
N THR A 62 -14.03 6.53 -11.85
CA THR A 62 -14.29 5.77 -13.08
C THR A 62 -15.10 4.51 -12.81
N CYS A 63 -14.45 3.44 -12.33
CA CYS A 63 -15.09 2.13 -12.15
C CYS A 63 -16.26 2.19 -11.16
N VAL A 64 -16.06 2.83 -10.01
CA VAL A 64 -17.11 2.91 -8.98
C VAL A 64 -18.23 3.85 -9.40
N ALA A 65 -17.90 5.03 -9.92
CA ALA A 65 -18.88 5.98 -10.43
C ALA A 65 -19.75 5.37 -11.55
N THR A 66 -19.18 4.53 -12.43
CA THR A 66 -19.93 3.80 -13.46
C THR A 66 -20.80 2.71 -12.85
N ALA A 67 -20.26 1.89 -11.95
CA ALA A 67 -21.03 0.82 -11.30
C ALA A 67 -22.23 1.37 -10.53
N ILE A 68 -22.09 2.49 -9.81
CA ILE A 68 -23.19 3.15 -9.08
C ILE A 68 -24.33 3.58 -10.01
N ARG A 69 -24.01 3.97 -11.26
CA ARG A 69 -25.01 4.35 -12.27
C ARG A 69 -25.60 3.14 -13.02
N SER A 70 -25.07 1.94 -12.81
CA SER A 70 -25.60 0.70 -13.39
C SER A 70 -26.92 0.31 -12.71
N ASP A 71 -27.86 -0.22 -13.49
CA ASP A 71 -29.11 -0.77 -12.97
C ASP A 71 -28.91 -2.15 -12.30
N ASP A 72 -27.75 -2.80 -12.47
CA ASP A 72 -27.43 -4.09 -11.85
C ASP A 72 -26.94 -3.92 -10.39
N PRO A 73 -27.71 -4.38 -9.38
CA PRO A 73 -27.28 -4.34 -7.98
C PRO A 73 -26.02 -5.17 -7.70
N ARG A 74 -25.80 -6.26 -8.45
CA ARG A 74 -24.65 -7.15 -8.25
C ARG A 74 -23.35 -6.49 -8.68
N GLU A 75 -23.40 -5.70 -9.75
CA GLU A 75 -22.24 -4.92 -10.20
C GLU A 75 -21.81 -3.89 -9.15
N ARG A 76 -22.78 -3.19 -8.55
CA ARG A 76 -22.54 -2.23 -7.46
C ARG A 76 -21.87 -2.89 -6.26
N GLU A 77 -22.43 -4.00 -5.80
CA GLU A 77 -21.93 -4.72 -4.63
C GLU A 77 -20.51 -5.28 -4.88
N ARG A 78 -20.25 -5.82 -6.07
CA ARG A 78 -18.92 -6.36 -6.44
C ARG A 78 -17.84 -5.30 -6.34
N VAL A 79 -18.03 -4.13 -6.97
CA VAL A 79 -17.00 -3.08 -7.02
C VAL A 79 -16.71 -2.49 -5.64
N VAL A 80 -17.74 -2.33 -4.79
CA VAL A 80 -17.55 -1.89 -3.40
C VAL A 80 -16.82 -2.94 -2.58
N SER A 81 -17.19 -4.22 -2.71
CA SER A 81 -16.54 -5.33 -2.01
C SER A 81 -15.05 -5.45 -2.36
N GLU A 82 -14.69 -5.28 -3.64
CA GLU A 82 -13.29 -5.27 -4.09
C GLU A 82 -12.46 -4.18 -3.39
N LEU A 83 -13.01 -2.97 -3.23
CA LEU A 83 -12.35 -1.90 -2.49
C LEU A 83 -12.21 -2.23 -1.00
N LEU A 84 -13.27 -2.74 -0.37
CA LEU A 84 -13.23 -3.12 1.04
C LEU A 84 -12.22 -4.25 1.32
N GLN A 85 -11.97 -5.16 0.38
CA GLN A 85 -10.93 -6.18 0.53
C GLN A 85 -9.52 -5.60 0.53
N VAL A 86 -9.24 -4.64 -0.36
CA VAL A 86 -7.92 -4.00 -0.47
C VAL A 86 -7.63 -3.12 0.75
N PHE A 87 -8.62 -2.39 1.26
CA PHE A 87 -8.43 -1.39 2.31
C PHE A 87 -8.89 -1.83 3.71
N GLY A 88 -9.85 -2.74 3.84
CA GLY A 88 -10.47 -3.16 5.12
C GLY A 88 -9.86 -4.40 5.77
N ALA A 89 -9.16 -5.27 5.05
CA ALA A 89 -8.70 -6.57 5.60
C ALA A 89 -7.19 -6.65 5.89
N ALA A 90 -6.42 -5.61 5.56
CA ALA A 90 -4.96 -5.65 5.58
C ALA A 90 -4.32 -4.95 6.80
N GLY A 91 -4.99 -3.97 7.40
CA GLY A 91 -4.42 -3.14 8.48
C GLY A 91 -4.45 -3.77 9.88
N GLU A 92 -5.60 -4.34 10.28
CA GLU A 92 -5.85 -4.67 11.69
C GLU A 92 -5.47 -6.11 12.04
N ALA A 93 -5.76 -7.07 11.16
CA ALA A 93 -5.56 -8.50 11.43
C ALA A 93 -4.07 -8.90 11.57
N ARG A 94 -3.13 -8.14 10.97
CA ARG A 94 -1.69 -8.38 11.09
C ARG A 94 -1.05 -7.68 12.30
N SER A 95 -1.59 -6.53 12.70
CA SER A 95 -1.16 -5.80 13.90
C SER A 95 -1.56 -6.57 15.17
N ALA A 96 -2.81 -7.04 15.23
CA ALA A 96 -3.32 -7.82 16.35
C ALA A 96 -2.55 -9.15 16.54
N ARG A 97 -2.27 -9.90 15.46
CA ARG A 97 -1.49 -11.15 15.54
C ARG A 97 -0.04 -10.94 16.00
N ARG A 98 0.58 -9.80 15.67
CA ARG A 98 1.96 -9.48 16.12
C ARG A 98 2.01 -8.97 17.56
N ALA A 99 0.98 -8.26 18.01
CA ALA A 99 0.87 -7.76 19.38
C ALA A 99 0.63 -8.90 20.39
N TRP A 100 -0.16 -9.92 20.03
CA TRP A 100 -0.48 -11.05 20.91
C TRP A 100 0.49 -12.25 20.79
N GLY A 101 1.33 -12.30 19.74
CA GLY A 101 2.26 -13.41 19.49
C GLY A 101 3.63 -13.34 20.17
N ARG A 102 3.99 -12.25 20.88
CA ARG A 102 5.30 -12.07 21.54
C ARG A 102 5.26 -12.06 23.08
N GLY A 103 4.09 -12.28 23.69
CA GLY A 103 3.90 -12.14 25.14
C GLY A 103 3.51 -13.40 25.92
N ALA A 104 3.22 -14.53 25.27
CA ALA A 104 2.72 -15.72 25.96
C ALA A 104 3.80 -16.81 26.04
N GLY A 105 4.73 -16.68 26.98
CA GLY A 105 5.84 -17.62 27.10
C GLY A 105 6.59 -17.62 28.44
N ARG A 106 5.94 -17.29 29.57
CA ARG A 106 6.45 -17.67 30.90
C ARG A 106 5.29 -18.11 31.78
N ARG A 107 5.17 -19.42 32.00
CA ARG A 107 4.36 -20.00 33.07
C ARG A 107 5.06 -19.68 34.40
N PRO A 108 4.39 -19.10 35.41
CA PRO A 108 4.96 -19.09 36.75
C PRO A 108 4.96 -20.52 37.29
N GLY A 109 6.12 -20.93 37.82
CA GLY A 109 6.33 -22.22 38.46
C GLY A 109 5.35 -22.42 39.61
N ARG A 110 4.83 -23.64 39.69
CA ARG A 110 4.02 -24.12 40.80
C ARG A 110 5.00 -24.59 41.88
N THR A 111 5.10 -23.84 42.98
CA THR A 111 5.54 -24.32 44.29
C THR A 111 4.48 -23.91 45.30
#